data_AF-A0A354GLE2-F1
#
_entry.id   AF-A0A354GLE2-F1
#
_cell.length_a   1.000
_cell.length_b   1.000
_cell.length_c   1.000
_cell.angle_alpha   90.00
_cell.angle_beta   90.00
_cell.angle_gamma   90.00
#
_symmetry.space_group_name_H-M   'P 1'
#
loop_
_entity.id
_entity.type
_entity.pdbx_description
1 polymer ?
#
loop_
_entity_poly.entity_id
_entity_poly.type
_entity_poly.pdbx_seq_one_letter_code
_entity_poly.pdbx_strand_id
1 'polypeptide(L)'
;MPPHPEPGREDAPAASGAAAAAVEFHYAQSDSFGPLLRQLGVSLLVTTYQANKLLVVRATQGGLSLLVRTFEKPMGLAVDARRLA
;
A
#
# COMPACT_ATOMS: atom_id res chain seq x y z
N MET A 1 -36.03 19.57 47.25
CA MET A 1 -34.86 19.60 46.35
C MET A 1 -33.71 18.91 47.07
N PRO A 2 -33.23 17.77 46.56
CA PRO A 2 -31.98 17.73 45.79
C PRO A 2 -32.20 17.23 44.34
N PRO A 3 -31.19 17.36 43.46
CA PRO A 3 -31.39 17.42 42.02
C PRO A 3 -31.36 16.06 41.30
N HIS A 4 -31.95 16.12 40.11
CA HIS A 4 -31.99 15.14 39.03
C HIS A 4 -30.56 14.69 38.61
N PRO A 5 -30.30 13.40 38.34
CA PRO A 5 -29.05 13.00 37.70
C PRO A 5 -29.07 13.42 36.22
N GLU A 6 -28.05 14.15 35.79
CA GLU A 6 -27.85 14.49 34.38
C GLU A 6 -27.55 13.20 33.59
N PRO A 7 -28.22 12.96 32.44
CA PRO A 7 -27.84 11.86 31.57
C PRO A 7 -26.45 12.16 31.00
N GLY A 8 -25.50 11.32 31.38
CA GLY A 8 -24.14 11.31 30.87
C GLY A 8 -24.16 11.34 29.34
N ARG A 9 -23.74 12.48 28.83
CA ARG A 9 -23.37 12.83 27.47
C ARG A 9 -22.87 11.62 26.67
N GLU A 10 -23.51 11.41 25.53
CA GLU A 10 -23.18 10.41 24.51
C GLU A 10 -21.70 10.03 24.45
N ASP A 11 -21.43 8.74 24.66
CA ASP A 11 -20.22 8.05 24.21
C ASP A 11 -20.09 8.22 22.69
N ALA A 12 -19.40 9.27 22.27
CA ALA A 12 -18.91 9.39 20.92
C ALA A 12 -17.88 8.27 20.69
N PRO A 13 -18.00 7.44 19.63
CA PRO A 13 -16.97 6.46 19.35
C PRO A 13 -15.71 7.21 18.95
N ALA A 14 -14.71 7.20 19.84
CA ALA A 14 -13.37 7.62 19.53
C ALA A 14 -12.86 6.73 18.39
N ALA A 15 -12.89 7.24 17.16
CA ALA A 15 -12.22 6.66 16.02
C ALA A 15 -10.70 6.79 16.25
N SER A 16 -10.15 5.92 17.09
CA SER A 16 -8.72 5.71 17.20
C SER A 16 -8.27 4.96 15.96
N GLY A 17 -7.98 5.72 14.90
CA GLY A 17 -7.25 5.23 13.73
C GLY A 17 -5.84 4.87 14.17
N ALA A 18 -5.67 3.68 14.76
CA ALA A 18 -4.37 3.12 15.04
C ALA A 18 -3.58 3.11 13.73
N ALA A 19 -2.58 3.98 13.63
CA ALA A 19 -1.64 3.98 12.52
C ALA A 19 -0.99 2.60 12.47
N ALA A 20 -1.42 1.76 11.54
CA ALA A 20 -0.89 0.42 11.36
C ALA A 20 0.63 0.51 11.24
N ALA A 21 1.34 -0.20 12.12
CA ALA A 21 2.80 -0.19 12.16
C ALA A 21 3.36 -0.53 10.76
N ALA A 22 4.25 0.32 10.25
CA ALA A 22 4.86 0.12 8.94
C ALA A 22 5.73 -1.15 8.99
N VAL A 23 5.44 -2.10 8.11
CA VAL A 23 6.23 -3.33 7.96
C VAL A 23 7.48 -3.01 7.14
N GLU A 24 8.64 -3.41 7.67
CA GLU A 24 9.92 -3.26 6.97
C GLU A 24 9.96 -4.13 5.71
N PHE A 25 10.42 -3.56 4.60
CA PHE A 25 10.48 -4.23 3.31
C PHE A 25 11.87 -4.05 2.70
N HIS A 26 12.55 -5.17 2.47
CA HIS A 26 13.88 -5.19 1.86
C HIS A 26 13.79 -5.69 0.41
N TYR A 27 14.59 -5.11 -0.47
CA TYR A 27 14.75 -5.58 -1.84
C TYR A 27 16.21 -5.49 -2.27
N ALA A 28 16.58 -6.35 -3.21
CA ALA A 28 17.81 -6.24 -3.98
C ALA A 28 17.42 -6.18 -5.47
N GLN A 29 18.23 -5.49 -6.26
CA GLN A 29 18.06 -5.38 -7.70
C GLN A 29 19.42 -5.51 -8.38
N SER A 30 19.42 -5.94 -9.64
CA SER A 30 20.60 -5.81 -10.49
C SER A 30 20.83 -4.34 -10.86
N ASP A 31 22.09 -3.96 -11.07
CA ASP A 31 22.46 -2.57 -11.42
C ASP A 31 21.79 -2.07 -12.72
N SER A 32 21.51 -2.98 -13.64
CA SER A 32 20.86 -2.70 -14.92
C SER A 32 19.33 -2.54 -14.84
N PHE A 33 18.69 -2.95 -13.74
CA PHE A 33 17.23 -3.01 -13.66
C PHE A 33 16.58 -1.61 -13.65
N GLY A 34 17.05 -0.71 -12.78
CA GLY A 34 16.59 0.68 -12.74
C GLY A 34 16.77 1.41 -14.08
N PRO A 35 17.98 1.40 -14.69
CA PRO A 35 18.20 1.95 -16.02
C PRO A 35 17.25 1.40 -17.09
N LEU A 36 17.01 0.08 -17.11
CA LEU A 36 16.09 -0.56 -18.06
C LEU A 36 14.66 -0.02 -17.93
N LEU A 37 14.14 0.10 -16.71
CA LEU A 37 12.81 0.68 -16.48
C LEU A 37 12.71 2.13 -16.97
N ARG A 38 13.75 2.95 -16.77
CA ARG A 38 13.79 4.34 -17.27
C ARG A 38 13.80 4.39 -18.79
N GLN A 39 14.63 3.56 -19.43
CA GLN A 39 14.74 3.50 -20.90
C GLN A 39 13.43 3.09 -21.55
N LEU A 40 12.72 2.12 -20.97
CA LEU A 40 11.42 1.66 -21.46
C LEU A 40 10.28 2.63 -21.10
N GLY A 41 10.45 3.50 -20.11
CA GLY A 41 9.41 4.41 -19.63
C GLY A 41 8.25 3.71 -18.92
N VAL A 42 8.51 2.54 -18.33
CA VAL A 42 7.46 1.66 -17.76
C VAL A 42 7.54 1.54 -16.24
N SER A 43 6.48 1.01 -15.64
CA SER A 43 6.47 0.50 -14.27
C SER A 43 6.21 -1.00 -14.30
N LEU A 44 6.84 -1.74 -13.40
CA LEU A 44 6.64 -3.18 -13.22
C LEU A 44 5.67 -3.43 -12.07
N LEU A 45 4.68 -4.29 -12.30
CA LEU A 45 3.75 -4.74 -11.28
C LEU A 45 4.02 -6.21 -10.94
N VAL A 46 4.14 -6.52 -9.65
CA VAL A 46 4.47 -7.87 -9.17
C VAL A 46 3.46 -8.31 -8.12
N THR A 47 2.68 -9.35 -8.43
CA THR A 47 1.83 -10.05 -7.45
C THR A 47 2.65 -11.13 -6.75
N THR A 48 2.59 -11.15 -5.42
CA THR A 48 3.24 -12.18 -4.62
C THR A 48 2.21 -13.20 -4.16
N TYR A 49 2.40 -14.45 -4.57
CA TYR A 49 1.44 -15.52 -4.32
C TYR A 49 1.24 -15.81 -2.81
N GLN A 50 2.33 -15.82 -2.04
CA GLN A 50 2.27 -16.20 -0.62
C GLN A 50 2.21 -15.02 0.35
N ALA A 51 2.73 -13.85 -0.05
CA ALA A 51 2.80 -12.69 0.83
C ALA A 51 1.59 -11.76 0.69
N ASN A 52 0.67 -12.05 -0.23
CA ASN A 52 -0.54 -11.26 -0.42
C ASN A 52 -0.24 -9.79 -0.71
N LYS A 53 0.88 -9.51 -1.39
CA LYS A 53 1.33 -8.16 -1.76
C LYS A 53 1.28 -7.97 -3.27
N LEU A 54 0.84 -6.78 -3.68
CA LEU A 54 1.12 -6.21 -4.99
C LEU A 54 2.19 -5.13 -4.83
N LEU A 55 3.26 -5.24 -5.62
CA LEU A 55 4.31 -4.24 -5.71
C LEU A 55 4.17 -3.48 -7.01
N VAL A 56 4.25 -2.16 -6.96
CA VAL A 56 4.43 -1.30 -8.13
C VAL A 56 5.82 -0.72 -8.06
N VAL A 57 6.66 -1.06 -9.02
CA VAL A 57 8.07 -0.69 -9.09
C VAL A 57 8.26 0.25 -10.27
N ARG A 58 8.85 1.41 -10.01
CA ARG A 58 9.20 2.37 -11.06
C ARG A 58 10.56 2.97 -10.78
N ALA A 59 11.28 3.33 -11.84
CA ALA A 59 12.49 4.12 -11.67
C ALA A 59 12.15 5.60 -11.45
N THR A 60 12.87 6.23 -10.53
CA THR A 60 12.79 7.67 -10.20
C THR A 60 14.15 8.31 -10.34
N GLN A 61 14.32 9.61 -10.06
CA GLN A 61 15.63 10.27 -10.18
C GLN A 61 16.70 9.68 -9.24
N GLY A 62 16.30 9.21 -8.04
CA GLY A 62 17.22 8.71 -7.01
C GLY A 62 17.33 7.18 -6.88
N GLY A 63 16.64 6.40 -7.71
CA GLY A 63 16.65 4.94 -7.62
C GLY A 63 15.32 4.32 -8.05
N LEU A 64 14.82 3.38 -7.25
CA LEU A 64 13.48 2.81 -7.43
C LEU A 64 12.49 3.39 -6.41
N SER A 65 11.26 3.60 -6.85
CA SER A 65 10.11 3.79 -5.99
C SER A 65 9.29 2.50 -5.99
N LEU A 66 9.00 1.99 -4.79
CA LEU A 66 8.21 0.80 -4.57
C LEU A 66 6.96 1.18 -3.78
N LEU A 67 5.79 0.98 -4.40
CA LEU A 67 4.51 1.04 -3.70
C LEU A 67 4.07 -0.39 -3.37
N VAL A 68 3.88 -0.68 -2.09
CA VAL A 68 3.40 -1.98 -1.63
C VAL A 68 1.94 -1.87 -1.20
N ARG A 69 1.11 -2.77 -1.69
CA ARG A 69 -0.31 -2.90 -1.35
C ARG A 69 -0.58 -4.32 -0.88
N THR A 70 -1.45 -4.49 0.10
CA THR A 70 -1.90 -5.82 0.55
C THR A 70 -3.24 -6.14 -0.11
N PHE A 71 -3.38 -7.35 -0.64
CA PHE A 71 -4.60 -7.89 -1.23
C PHE A 71 -4.84 -9.28 -0.67
N GLU A 72 -6.09 -9.66 -0.39
CA GLU A 72 -6.38 -10.96 0.25
C GLU A 72 -6.03 -12.16 -0.65
N LYS A 73 -6.19 -12.03 -1.97
CA LYS A 73 -5.86 -13.05 -2.98
C LYS A 73 -5.45 -12.41 -4.32
N PRO A 74 -4.20 -11.91 -4.46
CA PRO A 74 -3.71 -11.37 -5.73
C PRO A 74 -3.38 -12.52 -6.68
N MET A 75 -4.40 -13.08 -7.33
CA MET A 75 -4.30 -14.30 -8.15
C MET A 75 -4.05 -14.06 -9.64
N GLY A 76 -4.13 -12.80 -10.07
CA GLY A 76 -3.89 -12.35 -11.44
C GLY A 76 -3.87 -10.82 -11.49
N LEU A 77 -3.47 -10.26 -12.64
CA LEU A 77 -3.48 -8.82 -12.87
C LEU A 77 -3.99 -8.55 -14.29
N ALA A 78 -5.11 -7.85 -14.39
CA ALA A 78 -5.66 -7.35 -15.64
C ALA A 78 -5.36 -5.86 -15.78
N VAL A 79 -4.89 -5.46 -16.95
CA VAL A 79 -4.56 -4.07 -17.27
C VAL A 79 -5.50 -3.57 -18.35
N ASP A 80 -6.14 -2.45 -18.06
CA ASP A 80 -6.81 -1.59 -19.03
C ASP A 80 -6.10 -0.22 -19.04
N ALA A 81 -6.35 0.59 -20.08
CA ALA A 81 -5.77 1.92 -20.21
C ALA A 81 -6.01 2.84 -18.99
N ARG A 82 -7.08 2.62 -18.22
CA ARG A 82 -7.42 3.44 -17.04
C ARG A 82 -7.48 2.68 -15.74
N ARG A 83 -7.29 1.35 -15.75
CA ARG A 83 -7.53 0.51 -14.57
C ARG A 83 -6.58 -0.68 -14.50
N LEU A 84 -6.25 -1.03 -13.26
CA LEU A 84 -5.62 -2.29 -12.89
C LEU A 84 -6.62 -3.07 -12.01
N ALA A 85 -6.80 -4.37 -12.26
CA ALA A 85 -7.75 -5.23 -11.55
C ALA A 85 -7.16 -6.60 -11.24
#